data_AF-A0A0D2KCR2-F1
#
_entry.id   AF-A0A0D2KCR2-F1
#
_cell.length_a   1.000
_cell.length_b   1.000
_cell.length_c   1.000
_cell.angle_alpha   90.00
_cell.angle_beta   90.00
_cell.angle_gamma   90.00
#
_symmetry.space_group_name_H-M   'P 1'
#
loop_
_entity.id
_entity.type
_entity.pdbx_description
1 polymer ?
#
loop_
_entity_poly.entity_id
_entity_poly.type
_entity_poly.pdbx_seq_one_letter_code
_entity_poly.pdbx_strand_id
1 'polypeptide(L)'
;MLTLTRHQAFAPARTARAAAPRPYVASTVLSGATLQQRRAEGAGVLAAPDNGAKATMMRHGNRVKHLGRPADQRKALIRGLVTEVIRNGQIRTTKIKAKVIRKYVDKMITLAKDGSLHARRQALAFVYDKELVASLFSGVGDRFGDRNGGYTRIKPDLKGCRARLCG
;
A
#
# COMPACT_ATOMS: atom_id res chain seq x y z
N MET A 1 1.11 -35.16 -43.12
CA MET A 1 0.07 -36.10 -42.70
C MET A 1 0.52 -36.79 -41.42
N LEU A 2 -0.20 -36.57 -40.31
CA LEU A 2 -0.50 -37.52 -39.22
C LEU A 2 -1.48 -36.82 -38.28
N THR A 3 -2.51 -37.57 -37.88
CA THR A 3 -3.85 -37.12 -37.53
C THR A 3 -4.11 -36.99 -36.03
N LEU A 4 -5.13 -36.17 -35.74
CA LEU A 4 -5.77 -35.87 -34.46
C LEU A 4 -6.04 -37.05 -33.52
N THR A 5 -5.77 -36.85 -32.23
CA THR A 5 -6.58 -37.42 -31.13
C THR A 5 -6.83 -36.37 -30.04
N ARG A 6 -8.11 -35.99 -29.95
CA ARG A 6 -8.90 -35.59 -28.78
C ARG A 6 -8.36 -34.50 -27.84
N HIS A 7 -8.97 -33.32 -28.03
CA HIS A 7 -9.66 -32.56 -26.99
C HIS A 7 -9.94 -33.34 -25.69
N GLN A 8 -9.39 -32.85 -24.58
CA GLN A 8 -10.14 -32.76 -23.33
C GLN A 8 -9.97 -31.35 -22.76
N ALA A 9 -11.07 -30.60 -22.83
CA ALA A 9 -11.23 -29.32 -22.20
C ALA A 9 -11.38 -29.53 -20.68
N PHE A 10 -10.41 -29.07 -19.90
CA PHE A 10 -10.54 -29.01 -18.45
C PHE A 10 -11.12 -27.65 -18.07
N ALA A 11 -12.45 -27.60 -17.94
CA ALA A 11 -13.16 -26.43 -17.46
C ALA A 11 -13.03 -26.33 -15.93
N PRO A 12 -12.68 -25.16 -15.34
CA PRO A 12 -12.80 -24.97 -13.91
C PRO A 12 -14.27 -24.71 -13.52
N ALA A 13 -14.81 -25.55 -12.65
CA ALA A 13 -16.11 -25.34 -12.02
C ALA A 13 -16.11 -24.03 -11.21
N ARG A 14 -16.76 -22.99 -11.74
CA ARG A 14 -17.22 -21.83 -10.97
C ARG A 14 -18.53 -22.19 -10.29
N THR A 15 -18.49 -22.64 -9.05
CA THR A 15 -19.66 -22.55 -8.17
C THR A 15 -19.60 -21.24 -7.41
N ALA A 16 -20.42 -20.29 -7.84
CA ALA A 16 -20.69 -19.06 -7.12
C ALA A 16 -21.35 -19.42 -5.78
N ARG A 17 -20.59 -19.35 -4.69
CA ARG A 17 -21.17 -19.44 -3.34
C ARG A 17 -21.68 -18.05 -2.96
N ALA A 18 -22.98 -17.84 -3.15
CA ALA A 18 -23.69 -16.67 -2.64
C ALA A 18 -23.49 -16.59 -1.12
N ALA A 19 -22.89 -15.49 -0.64
CA ALA A 19 -22.82 -15.19 0.78
C ALA A 19 -24.22 -14.78 1.24
N ALA A 20 -24.89 -15.66 2.01
CA ALA A 20 -26.15 -15.34 2.67
C ALA A 20 -25.92 -14.22 3.72
N PRO A 21 -26.85 -13.27 3.87
CA PRO A 21 -26.76 -12.26 4.92
C PRO A 21 -26.94 -12.90 6.31
N ARG A 22 -26.11 -12.49 7.26
CA ARG A 22 -26.20 -12.90 8.67
C ARG A 22 -27.50 -12.33 9.28
N PRO A 23 -28.34 -13.14 9.95
CA PRO A 23 -29.49 -12.61 10.65
C PRO A 23 -29.04 -11.84 11.90
N TYR A 24 -29.46 -10.58 12.00
CA TYR A 24 -29.39 -9.80 13.23
C TYR A 24 -30.57 -10.21 14.12
N VAL A 25 -30.30 -10.91 15.21
CA VAL A 25 -31.31 -11.22 16.24
C VAL A 25 -31.61 -9.96 17.03
N ALA A 26 -32.74 -9.32 16.71
CA ALA A 26 -33.36 -8.32 17.56
C ALA A 26 -34.11 -9.05 18.69
N SER A 27 -33.58 -8.98 19.92
CA SER A 27 -34.30 -9.43 21.10
C SER A 27 -35.43 -8.44 21.41
N THR A 28 -36.65 -8.84 21.08
CA THR A 28 -37.88 -8.20 21.55
C THR A 28 -38.04 -8.54 23.04
N VAL A 29 -38.02 -7.52 23.91
CA VAL A 29 -38.66 -7.62 25.22
C VAL A 29 -39.75 -6.56 25.24
N LEU A 30 -40.96 -7.01 24.97
CA LEU A 30 -42.20 -6.28 25.21
C LEU A 30 -42.68 -6.63 26.63
N SER A 31 -42.71 -5.62 27.50
CA SER A 31 -43.58 -5.50 28.68
C SER A 31 -43.22 -4.17 29.33
N GLY A 32 -44.06 -3.16 29.46
CA GLY A 32 -45.47 -2.97 29.19
C GLY A 32 -45.81 -1.55 29.67
N ALA A 33 -47.10 -1.20 29.57
CA ALA A 33 -47.72 -0.04 30.20
C ALA A 33 -47.35 1.35 29.65
N THR A 34 -48.15 1.73 28.64
CA THR A 34 -48.55 3.10 28.30
C THR A 34 -48.97 3.92 29.53
N LEU A 35 -48.37 5.11 29.72
CA LEU A 35 -49.04 6.21 30.41
C LEU A 35 -48.69 7.54 29.72
N GLN A 36 -49.74 8.14 29.16
CA GLN A 36 -49.92 9.57 28.94
C GLN A 36 -49.00 10.34 27.98
N GLN A 37 -49.58 10.61 26.82
CA GLN A 37 -49.39 11.88 26.11
C GLN A 37 -49.74 13.05 27.04
N ARG A 38 -48.79 13.98 27.22
CA ARG A 38 -49.10 15.41 27.34
C ARG A 38 -48.12 16.21 26.49
N ARG A 39 -48.71 17.05 25.66
CA ARG A 39 -48.11 18.08 24.82
C ARG A 39 -47.08 18.92 25.57
N ALA A 40 -45.95 19.18 24.92
CA ALA A 40 -45.22 20.44 25.04
C ALA A 40 -44.56 20.72 23.69
N GLU A 41 -45.32 21.35 22.80
CA GLU A 41 -44.74 22.25 21.81
C GLU A 41 -44.07 23.38 22.58
N GLY A 42 -42.81 23.68 22.29
CA GLY A 42 -42.19 24.95 22.68
C GLY A 42 -40.80 24.85 23.28
N ALA A 43 -39.87 25.51 22.57
CA ALA A 43 -38.60 26.08 23.04
C ALA A 43 -37.42 25.14 23.28
N GLY A 44 -36.43 25.25 22.38
CA GLY A 44 -35.04 24.94 22.70
C GLY A 44 -34.32 23.98 21.78
N VAL A 45 -34.36 24.20 20.46
CA VAL A 45 -33.19 23.85 19.65
C VAL A 45 -32.08 24.80 20.12
N LEU A 46 -31.38 24.44 21.19
CA LEU A 46 -30.03 24.93 21.38
C LEU A 46 -29.21 24.21 20.31
N ALA A 47 -29.28 24.76 19.10
CA ALA A 47 -28.20 24.65 18.14
C ALA A 47 -26.94 24.92 18.96
N ALA A 48 -26.11 23.88 19.13
CA ALA A 48 -24.75 24.12 19.57
C ALA A 48 -24.22 25.24 18.67
N PRO A 49 -23.57 26.28 19.21
CA PRO A 49 -22.91 27.23 18.35
C PRO A 49 -21.95 26.41 17.51
N ASP A 50 -22.24 26.33 16.22
CA ASP A 50 -21.34 25.90 15.17
C ASP A 50 -20.22 26.94 15.16
N ASN A 51 -19.37 26.88 16.19
CA ASN A 51 -18.09 27.53 16.20
C ASN A 51 -17.30 26.80 15.12
N GLY A 52 -17.50 27.26 13.88
CA GLY A 52 -16.81 26.88 12.65
C GLY A 52 -15.30 27.14 12.70
N ALA A 53 -14.73 27.21 13.89
CA ALA A 53 -13.32 27.02 14.14
C ALA A 53 -12.98 25.55 13.89
N LYS A 54 -12.85 25.17 12.61
CA LYS A 54 -11.97 24.06 12.27
C LYS A 54 -10.62 24.45 12.84
N ALA A 55 -10.23 23.88 13.98
CA ALA A 55 -8.89 24.01 14.49
C ALA A 55 -7.95 23.49 13.40
N THR A 56 -7.40 24.40 12.59
CA THR A 56 -6.39 24.11 11.58
C THR A 56 -5.08 23.86 12.31
N MET A 57 -5.06 22.79 13.11
CA MET A 57 -3.84 22.32 13.74
C MET A 57 -2.93 21.83 12.60
N MET A 58 -1.99 22.68 12.21
CA MET A 58 -1.00 22.36 11.20
C MET A 58 -0.29 21.06 11.62
N ARG A 59 -0.22 20.10 10.70
CA ARG A 59 0.49 18.86 10.97
C ARG A 59 2.00 19.11 10.96
N HIS A 60 2.57 19.36 12.13
CA HIS A 60 4.02 19.47 12.30
C HIS A 60 4.71 18.12 11.94
N GLY A 61 5.92 18.19 11.39
CA GLY A 61 6.72 17.00 11.07
C GLY A 61 6.29 16.21 9.81
N ASN A 62 5.49 16.78 8.91
CA ASN A 62 5.14 16.09 7.65
C ASN A 62 6.35 15.94 6.72
N ARG A 63 6.96 14.75 6.72
CA ARG A 63 8.10 14.38 5.86
C ARG A 63 7.68 13.61 4.59
N VAL A 64 6.38 13.46 4.34
CA VAL A 64 5.86 12.72 3.19
C VAL A 64 5.97 13.59 1.93
N LYS A 65 6.64 13.08 0.90
CA LYS A 65 6.71 13.76 -0.39
C LYS A 65 5.54 13.35 -1.26
N HIS A 66 4.69 14.29 -1.63
CA HIS A 66 3.44 14.02 -2.34
C HIS A 66 3.63 13.74 -3.84
N LEU A 67 4.77 14.11 -4.43
CA LEU A 67 5.11 13.89 -5.86
C LEU A 67 4.07 14.44 -6.86
N GLY A 68 3.21 15.37 -6.43
CA GLY A 68 2.09 15.89 -7.23
C GLY A 68 1.00 14.86 -7.53
N ARG A 69 0.88 13.79 -6.71
CA ARG A 69 -0.07 12.69 -6.96
C ARG A 69 -0.87 12.33 -5.70
N PRO A 70 -2.14 11.85 -5.85
CA PRO A 70 -2.91 11.31 -4.74
C PRO A 70 -2.24 10.06 -4.15
N ALA A 71 -2.68 9.66 -2.96
CA ALA A 71 -2.00 8.64 -2.16
C ALA A 71 -1.86 7.29 -2.88
N ASP A 72 -2.90 6.83 -3.58
CA ASP A 72 -2.92 5.50 -4.20
C ASP A 72 -2.04 5.44 -5.43
N GLN A 73 -2.14 6.45 -6.31
CA GLN A 73 -1.24 6.59 -7.46
C GLN A 73 0.23 6.71 -7.02
N ARG A 74 0.48 7.43 -5.92
CA ARG A 74 1.83 7.56 -5.37
C ARG A 74 2.36 6.21 -4.87
N LYS A 75 1.55 5.42 -4.16
CA LYS A 75 1.93 4.07 -3.72
C LYS A 75 2.27 3.17 -4.91
N ALA A 76 1.41 3.15 -5.93
CA ALA A 76 1.63 2.36 -7.14
C ALA A 76 2.94 2.74 -7.86
N LEU A 77 3.19 4.05 -8.02
CA LEU A 77 4.42 4.56 -8.61
C LEU A 77 5.67 4.12 -7.85
N ILE A 78 5.67 4.22 -6.52
CA ILE A 78 6.83 3.84 -5.70
C ILE A 78 7.06 2.33 -5.81
N ARG A 79 6.01 1.50 -5.76
CA ARG A 79 6.12 0.04 -5.91
C ARG A 79 6.71 -0.36 -7.25
N GLY A 80 6.24 0.25 -8.34
CA GLY A 80 6.80 0.02 -9.68
C GLY A 80 8.28 0.37 -9.74
N LEU A 81 8.67 1.56 -9.28
CA LEU A 81 10.07 1.99 -9.35
C LEU A 81 11.00 1.15 -8.45
N VAL A 82 10.55 0.69 -7.30
CA VAL A 82 11.33 -0.23 -6.44
C VAL A 82 11.54 -1.57 -7.13
N THR A 83 10.49 -2.10 -7.78
CA THR A 83 10.58 -3.36 -8.53
C THR A 83 11.61 -3.24 -9.66
N GLU A 84 11.59 -2.14 -10.41
CA GLU A 84 12.56 -1.88 -11.49
C GLU A 84 14.00 -1.72 -10.99
N VAL A 85 14.21 -1.10 -9.81
CA VAL A 85 15.55 -1.02 -9.20
C VAL A 85 16.07 -2.40 -8.86
N ILE A 86 15.24 -3.25 -8.25
CA ILE A 86 15.66 -4.59 -7.84
C ILE A 86 15.94 -5.47 -9.07
N ARG A 87 15.11 -5.35 -10.11
CA ARG A 87 15.27 -6.12 -11.36
C ARG A 87 16.53 -5.74 -12.12
N ASN A 88 16.76 -4.45 -12.32
CA ASN A 88 17.82 -3.96 -13.23
C ASN A 88 19.10 -3.54 -12.50
N GLY A 89 19.07 -3.40 -11.17
CA GLY A 89 20.15 -2.89 -10.33
C GLY A 89 20.36 -1.37 -10.40
N GLN A 90 19.92 -0.70 -11.47
CA GLN A 90 20.01 0.75 -11.63
C GLN A 90 18.86 1.28 -12.49
N ILE A 91 18.38 2.50 -12.18
CA ILE A 91 17.39 3.21 -12.98
C ILE A 91 17.72 4.71 -13.06
N ARG A 92 17.36 5.34 -14.18
CA ARG A 92 17.46 6.80 -14.36
C ARG A 92 16.13 7.46 -14.03
N THR A 93 16.09 8.28 -12.98
CA THR A 93 14.86 8.98 -12.54
C THR A 93 15.15 10.36 -11.95
N THR A 94 14.11 11.18 -11.80
CA THR A 94 14.17 12.52 -11.19
C THR A 94 14.66 12.50 -9.73
N LYS A 95 15.35 13.56 -9.29
CA LYS A 95 15.86 13.74 -7.91
C LYS A 95 14.86 13.48 -6.82
N ILE A 96 13.65 14.02 -6.98
CA ILE A 96 12.64 13.92 -5.95
C ILE A 96 12.16 12.47 -5.82
N LYS A 97 11.91 11.78 -6.94
CA LYS A 97 11.54 10.35 -6.94
C LYS A 97 12.65 9.48 -6.35
N ALA A 98 13.91 9.68 -6.77
CA ALA A 98 15.06 8.93 -6.27
C ALA A 98 15.20 9.03 -4.73
N LYS A 99 15.07 10.25 -4.17
CA LYS A 99 15.11 10.46 -2.71
C LYS A 99 13.99 9.74 -1.95
N VAL A 100 12.82 9.55 -2.57
CA VAL A 100 11.70 8.82 -1.95
C VAL A 100 11.95 7.33 -2.00
N ILE A 101 12.31 6.81 -3.18
CA ILE A 101 12.47 5.36 -3.43
C ILE A 101 13.60 4.76 -2.60
N ARG A 102 14.68 5.51 -2.34
CA ARG A 102 15.81 5.08 -1.49
C ARG A 102 15.35 4.42 -0.19
N LYS A 103 14.40 5.05 0.54
CA LYS A 103 13.88 4.51 1.80
C LYS A 103 13.20 3.14 1.64
N TYR A 104 12.54 2.90 0.50
CA TYR A 104 11.82 1.66 0.25
C TYR A 104 12.76 0.55 -0.24
N VAL A 105 13.71 0.89 -1.12
CA VAL A 105 14.73 -0.06 -1.59
C VAL A 105 15.58 -0.54 -0.41
N ASP A 106 16.07 0.39 0.41
CA ASP A 106 16.91 0.03 1.56
C ASP A 106 16.16 -0.90 2.52
N LYS A 107 14.85 -0.68 2.71
CA LYS A 107 13.99 -1.57 3.51
C LYS A 107 13.86 -2.97 2.91
N MET A 108 13.70 -3.09 1.59
CA MET A 108 13.61 -4.42 0.95
C MET A 108 14.90 -5.21 1.14
N ILE A 109 16.06 -4.54 1.06
CA ILE A 109 17.37 -5.17 1.29
C ILE A 109 17.53 -5.56 2.77
N THR A 110 17.13 -4.72 3.72
CA THR A 110 17.13 -5.08 5.14
C THR A 110 16.27 -6.31 5.42
N LEU A 111 15.03 -6.36 4.89
CA LEU A 111 14.17 -7.53 5.02
C LEU A 111 14.80 -8.79 4.41
N ALA A 112 15.53 -8.64 3.31
CA ALA A 112 16.23 -9.75 2.67
C ALA A 112 17.38 -10.28 3.53
N LYS A 113 18.12 -9.40 4.21
CA LYS A 113 19.18 -9.78 5.16
C LYS A 113 18.63 -10.59 6.34
N ASP A 114 17.45 -10.24 6.85
CA ASP A 114 16.82 -10.97 7.96
C ASP A 114 16.41 -12.40 7.57
N GLY A 115 16.07 -12.64 6.29
CA GLY A 115 15.77 -13.97 5.75
C GLY A 115 14.50 -14.65 6.25
N SER A 116 13.85 -14.12 7.31
CA SER A 116 12.70 -14.74 7.97
C SER A 116 11.46 -14.88 7.05
N LEU A 117 10.58 -15.84 7.38
CA LEU A 117 9.32 -16.02 6.68
C LEU A 117 8.43 -14.76 6.75
N HIS A 118 8.45 -14.07 7.88
CA HIS A 118 7.71 -12.82 8.04
C HIS A 118 8.23 -11.73 7.11
N ALA A 119 9.56 -11.57 7.03
CA ALA A 119 10.19 -10.63 6.11
C ALA A 119 9.85 -10.92 4.64
N ARG A 120 9.85 -12.20 4.24
CA ARG A 120 9.42 -12.62 2.89
C ARG A 120 7.97 -12.23 2.60
N ARG A 121 7.04 -12.44 3.54
CA ARG A 121 5.63 -12.04 3.38
C ARG A 121 5.49 -10.52 3.21
N GLN A 122 6.24 -9.74 3.97
CA GLN A 122 6.25 -8.27 3.82
C GLN A 122 6.78 -7.82 2.46
N ALA A 123 7.86 -8.44 1.96
CA ALA A 123 8.42 -8.14 0.64
C ALA A 123 7.44 -8.48 -0.49
N LEU A 124 6.80 -9.66 -0.42
CA LEU A 124 5.75 -10.08 -1.37
C LEU A 124 4.51 -9.18 -1.34
N ALA A 125 4.19 -8.58 -0.20
CA ALA A 125 3.11 -7.62 -0.10
C ALA A 125 3.43 -6.29 -0.79
N PHE A 126 4.69 -6.02 -1.16
CA PHE A 126 5.15 -4.76 -1.76
C PHE A 126 5.60 -4.88 -3.23
N VAL A 127 6.39 -5.89 -3.55
CA VAL A 127 6.91 -6.16 -4.91
C VAL A 127 5.88 -6.98 -5.69
N TYR A 128 5.76 -6.74 -7.00
CA TYR A 128 4.78 -7.46 -7.84
C TYR A 128 5.21 -8.87 -8.22
N ASP A 129 6.51 -9.09 -8.46
CA ASP A 129 7.03 -10.35 -8.98
C ASP A 129 7.55 -11.26 -7.86
N LYS A 130 7.02 -12.49 -7.80
CA LYS A 130 7.40 -13.48 -6.78
C LYS A 130 8.82 -14.02 -7.00
N GLU A 131 9.19 -14.26 -8.25
CA GLU A 131 10.51 -14.76 -8.63
C GLU A 131 11.62 -13.77 -8.28
N LEU A 132 11.36 -12.47 -8.48
CA LEU A 132 12.29 -11.41 -8.12
C LEU A 132 12.54 -11.35 -6.62
N VAL A 133 11.51 -11.62 -5.80
CA VAL A 133 11.69 -11.70 -4.35
C VAL A 133 12.55 -12.92 -4.01
N ALA A 134 12.33 -14.07 -4.63
CA ALA A 134 13.16 -15.25 -4.36
C ALA A 134 14.64 -14.99 -4.67
N SER A 135 14.95 -14.38 -5.83
CA SER A 135 16.33 -14.05 -6.22
C SER A 135 16.97 -12.97 -5.34
N LEU A 136 16.18 -12.01 -4.86
CA LEU A 136 16.64 -11.01 -3.90
C LEU A 136 17.08 -11.67 -2.58
N PHE A 137 16.28 -12.59 -2.03
CA PHE A 137 16.63 -13.26 -0.77
C PHE A 137 17.82 -14.21 -0.90
N SER A 138 18.06 -14.81 -2.08
CA SER A 138 19.24 -15.66 -2.29
C SER A 138 20.52 -14.86 -2.50
N GLY A 139 20.48 -13.71 -3.21
CA GLY A 139 21.67 -12.97 -3.62
C GLY A 139 22.11 -11.83 -2.69
N VAL A 140 21.28 -11.38 -1.75
CA VAL A 140 21.59 -10.23 -0.88
C VAL A 140 22.66 -10.55 0.17
N GLY A 141 22.72 -11.80 0.67
CA GLY A 141 23.70 -12.23 1.67
C GLY A 141 25.14 -11.95 1.22
N ASP A 142 25.48 -12.40 0.02
CA ASP A 142 26.82 -12.27 -0.55
C ASP A 142 27.22 -10.82 -0.84
N ARG A 143 26.25 -9.99 -1.27
CA ARG A 143 26.52 -8.61 -1.72
C ARG A 143 26.54 -7.57 -0.59
N PHE A 144 25.74 -7.78 0.45
CA PHE A 144 25.47 -6.75 1.46
C PHE A 144 25.58 -7.25 2.91
N GLY A 145 26.12 -8.46 3.14
CA GLY A 145 26.27 -9.07 4.47
C GLY A 145 26.89 -8.12 5.49
N ASP A 146 28.08 -7.60 5.20
CA ASP A 146 28.87 -6.80 6.15
C ASP A 146 28.39 -5.34 6.31
N ARG A 147 27.54 -4.85 5.38
CA ARG A 147 27.17 -3.43 5.36
C ARG A 147 25.93 -3.16 6.23
N ASN A 148 26.08 -2.26 7.21
CA ASN A 148 24.96 -1.79 8.03
C ASN A 148 24.30 -0.53 7.44
N GLY A 149 23.54 -0.71 6.35
CA GLY A 149 22.72 0.34 5.74
C GLY A 149 23.38 1.11 4.58
N GLY A 150 22.63 2.03 3.98
CA GLY A 150 23.11 2.81 2.84
C GLY A 150 23.36 1.98 1.58
N TYR A 151 22.39 1.12 1.22
CA TYR A 151 22.53 0.19 0.11
C TYR A 151 22.38 0.87 -1.26
N THR A 152 21.60 1.96 -1.31
CA THR A 152 21.33 2.69 -2.55
C THR A 152 22.16 3.97 -2.65
N ARG A 153 22.86 4.16 -3.77
CA ARG A 153 23.54 5.42 -4.12
C ARG A 153 22.72 6.19 -5.15
N ILE A 154 22.50 7.49 -4.90
CA ILE A 154 21.90 8.40 -5.87
C ILE A 154 23.04 9.17 -6.54
N LYS A 155 23.17 9.07 -7.86
CA LYS A 155 24.14 9.85 -8.64
C LYS A 155 23.40 10.95 -9.43
N PRO A 156 23.87 12.21 -9.44
CA PRO A 156 23.41 13.21 -10.39
C PRO A 156 23.88 12.84 -11.79
N ASP A 157 22.94 12.67 -12.74
CA ASP A 157 23.28 12.67 -14.15
C ASP A 157 23.21 14.12 -14.67
N LEU A 158 24.35 14.63 -15.18
CA LEU A 158 24.54 16.00 -15.68
C LEU A 158 23.93 16.23 -17.07
N LYS A 159 23.56 15.18 -17.80
CA LYS A 159 23.03 15.29 -19.17
C LYS A 159 21.52 15.05 -19.21
N GLY A 160 20.75 16.12 -19.42
CA GLY A 160 19.59 16.06 -20.32
C GLY A 160 18.17 16.23 -19.74
N CYS A 161 17.87 16.04 -18.45
CA CYS A 161 16.51 16.30 -17.96
C CYS A 161 16.42 17.63 -17.20
N ARG A 162 15.77 18.62 -17.84
CA ARG A 162 15.44 19.94 -17.25
C ARG A 162 14.65 19.87 -15.94
N ALA A 163 14.09 18.71 -15.57
CA ALA A 163 13.52 18.46 -14.25
C ALA A 163 14.61 18.05 -13.23
N ARG A 164 15.45 19.03 -12.84
CA ARG A 164 16.40 19.01 -11.70
C ARG A 164 16.74 17.58 -11.22
N LEU A 165 17.53 16.85 -12.00
CA LEU A 165 18.09 15.55 -11.64
C LEU A 165 19.15 15.72 -10.53
N CYS A 166 19.52 14.61 -9.91
CA CYS A 166 19.92 14.50 -8.51
C CYS A 166 21.24 15.16 -8.06
N GLY A 167 21.35 16.49 -7.93
CA GLY A 167 22.46 17.09 -7.15
C GLY A 167 22.54 16.61 -5.70
#